data_AF-A0A538JHN5-F1
#
_entry.id   AF-A0A538JHN5-F1
#
_cell.length_a   1.000
_cell.length_b   1.000
_cell.length_c   1.000
_cell.angle_alpha   90.00
_cell.angle_beta   90.00
_cell.angle_gamma   90.00
#
_symmetry.space_group_name_H-M   'P 1'
#
loop_
_entity.id
_entity.type
_entity.pdbx_description
1 polymer ?
#
loop_
_entity_poly.entity_id
_entity_poly.type
_entity_poly.pdbx_seq_one_letter_code
_entity_poly.pdbx_strand_id
1 'polypeptide(L)'
;MARGDRPHRRPAEADPPDERLLLAGGNDPRVALPRARPGRSLRLPARTRACRCVRPRDGRGFLRGHRRRQFRRRVRPGQPGTRLRGAYRRPDDLPRHRGVRPSRPRRASAAVGRSPRSPSLEHDIADPVGTGPERTVITGAGGQLGRALVEEFPAGVGFTHADWDVTFPPPASAQSPALVLHAAAWTDVDGAEVDPQGAAAVNVGGTRHAAELGASLVYYSTDYVFDGRKSEPYLESDPPNPLSAYGRTKLYGEAAAGEQSWIVRSSGLFGPTGKNFVRTMLSLARERDEIAVVDDQRTSPTYVGHLAAATRELLGRPFGVWHLAADGDATWAEFAEAIFEEAALGTRVRRISSDELGRSAPRPAYSVLRSEKDAPTLPHWREGLRECLKRLA
;
A
#
# COMPACT_ATOMS: atom_id res chain seq x y z
N MET A 1 20.21 49.18 -2.53
CA MET A 1 20.53 47.80 -2.15
C MET A 1 19.57 46.87 -2.88
N ALA A 2 20.13 45.96 -3.66
CA ALA A 2 19.44 45.14 -4.66
C ALA A 2 18.43 44.17 -4.02
N ARG A 3 17.22 44.13 -4.59
CA ARG A 3 16.26 43.04 -4.37
C ARG A 3 16.62 41.92 -5.34
N GLY A 4 17.09 40.80 -4.79
CA GLY A 4 17.37 39.60 -5.57
C GLY A 4 16.08 38.86 -5.88
N ASP A 5 15.79 38.70 -7.17
CA ASP A 5 14.76 37.81 -7.69
C ASP A 5 15.05 36.37 -7.24
N ARG A 6 14.10 35.79 -6.50
CA ARG A 6 14.08 34.34 -6.25
C ARG A 6 13.49 33.67 -7.50
N PRO A 7 14.11 32.62 -8.05
CA PRO A 7 13.55 31.94 -9.21
C PRO A 7 12.25 31.26 -8.79
N HIS A 8 11.18 31.50 -9.56
CA HIS A 8 9.97 30.71 -9.54
C HIS A 8 10.31 29.22 -9.67
N ARG A 9 10.25 28.47 -8.56
CA ARG A 9 10.14 27.02 -8.62
C ARG A 9 8.79 26.71 -9.24
N ARG A 10 8.81 26.10 -10.42
CA ARG A 10 7.63 25.50 -11.04
C ARG A 10 6.99 24.54 -10.02
N PRO A 11 5.67 24.52 -9.87
CA PRO A 11 5.01 23.45 -9.13
C PRO A 11 5.40 22.13 -9.80
N ALA A 12 5.85 21.16 -9.01
CA ALA A 12 5.99 19.79 -9.50
C ALA A 12 4.57 19.28 -9.77
N GLU A 13 4.14 19.36 -11.03
CA GLU A 13 3.03 18.55 -11.52
C GLU A 13 3.37 17.09 -11.19
N ALA A 14 2.41 16.38 -10.62
CA ALA A 14 2.52 14.95 -10.37
C ALA A 14 2.97 14.23 -11.65
N ASP A 15 4.06 13.48 -11.57
CA ASP A 15 4.56 12.62 -12.65
C ASP A 15 3.46 11.61 -13.09
N PRO A 16 3.49 11.13 -14.34
CA PRO A 16 2.52 10.15 -14.85
C PRO A 16 2.70 8.79 -14.14
N PRO A 17 1.66 8.13 -13.58
CA PRO A 17 1.74 6.73 -13.26
C PRO A 17 1.64 5.92 -14.56
N ASP A 18 2.63 5.06 -14.72
CA ASP A 18 2.59 3.83 -15.48
C ASP A 18 2.21 3.88 -16.95
N GLU A 19 2.69 4.90 -17.68
CA GLU A 19 3.05 4.68 -19.10
C GLU A 19 4.09 3.55 -19.27
N ARG A 20 4.77 3.16 -18.17
CA ARG A 20 5.81 2.12 -18.10
C ARG A 20 5.33 0.77 -17.55
N LEU A 21 4.02 0.53 -17.46
CA LEU A 21 3.48 -0.84 -17.47
C LEU A 21 3.58 -1.49 -18.86
N LEU A 22 4.09 -0.73 -19.82
CA LEU A 22 4.04 -0.99 -21.23
C LEU A 22 5.41 -0.75 -21.82
N LEU A 23 5.84 -1.65 -22.68
CA LEU A 23 6.94 -1.35 -23.58
C LEU A 23 6.48 -0.23 -24.53
N ALA A 24 7.18 0.90 -24.51
CA ALA A 24 7.15 1.85 -25.61
C ALA A 24 7.70 1.11 -26.83
N GLY A 25 6.79 0.57 -27.65
CA GLY A 25 7.15 -0.10 -28.89
C GLY A 25 7.83 0.91 -29.82
N GLY A 26 9.11 0.69 -30.11
CA GLY A 26 9.82 1.44 -31.13
C GLY A 26 11.33 1.50 -30.95
N ASN A 27 12.03 0.37 -31.11
CA ASN A 27 13.37 0.37 -31.72
C ASN A 27 13.71 -1.02 -32.26
N ASP A 28 13.42 -1.22 -33.54
CA ASP A 28 13.99 -2.28 -34.37
C ASP A 28 15.48 -1.95 -34.61
N PRO A 29 16.45 -2.81 -34.22
CA PRO A 29 17.87 -2.60 -34.50
C PRO A 29 18.22 -3.03 -35.93
N ARG A 30 17.43 -2.60 -36.92
CA ARG A 30 17.76 -2.74 -38.34
C ARG A 30 17.62 -1.38 -39.01
N VAL A 31 18.77 -0.88 -39.46
CA VAL A 31 18.91 0.34 -40.27
C VAL A 31 17.83 0.38 -41.35
N ALA A 32 16.89 1.31 -41.22
CA ALA A 32 15.95 1.62 -42.29
C ALA A 32 16.74 2.27 -43.44
N LEU A 33 16.94 1.51 -44.52
CA LEU A 33 17.47 2.02 -45.77
C LEU A 33 16.49 3.08 -46.35
N PRO A 34 16.97 4.25 -46.80
CA PRO A 34 16.10 5.21 -47.47
C PRO A 34 15.61 4.65 -48.82
N ARG A 35 14.29 4.68 -49.04
CA ARG A 35 13.66 4.38 -50.33
C ARG A 35 14.22 5.32 -51.42
N ALA A 36 14.65 4.72 -52.53
CA ALA A 36 15.21 5.41 -53.69
C ALA A 36 14.22 6.41 -54.30
N ARG A 37 14.66 7.65 -54.53
CA ARG A 37 14.05 8.58 -55.49
C ARG A 37 14.91 8.58 -56.77
N PRO A 38 14.34 8.49 -57.98
CA PRO A 38 15.12 8.51 -59.21
C PRO A 38 15.54 9.95 -59.54
N GLY A 39 16.79 10.12 -59.98
CA GLY A 39 17.26 11.32 -60.67
C GLY A 39 17.93 12.39 -59.80
N ARG A 40 19.19 12.14 -59.39
CA ARG A 40 20.25 13.17 -59.30
C ARG A 40 21.61 12.52 -59.04
N SER A 41 22.61 12.92 -59.81
CA SER A 41 23.99 12.43 -59.76
C SER A 41 24.73 12.83 -58.47
N LEU A 42 25.25 11.84 -57.75
CA LEU A 42 26.13 11.99 -56.58
C LEU A 42 27.54 12.42 -57.00
N ARG A 43 28.07 13.48 -56.38
CA ARG A 43 29.52 13.77 -56.33
C ARG A 43 30.07 13.33 -54.98
N LEU A 44 31.01 12.38 -54.98
CA LEU A 44 31.77 11.93 -53.81
C LEU A 44 33.04 12.77 -53.66
N PRO A 45 33.40 13.23 -52.44
CA PRO A 45 34.76 13.73 -52.17
C PRO A 45 35.75 12.57 -51.94
N ALA A 46 37.01 12.87 -52.28
CA ALA A 46 38.10 11.93 -52.43
C ALA A 46 38.64 11.29 -51.14
N ARG A 47 39.22 10.11 -51.35
CA ARG A 47 39.98 9.29 -50.39
C ARG A 47 41.25 9.99 -49.87
N THR A 48 41.55 9.81 -48.60
CA THR A 48 42.93 9.81 -48.09
C THR A 48 43.20 8.57 -47.23
N ARG A 49 44.29 7.88 -47.62
CA ARG A 49 45.06 6.76 -47.03
C ARG A 49 45.40 6.99 -45.54
N ALA A 50 45.91 6.08 -44.71
CA ALA A 50 46.14 4.62 -44.60
C ALA A 50 46.95 4.44 -43.27
N CYS A 51 47.17 3.17 -42.86
CA CYS A 51 48.06 2.68 -41.79
C CYS A 51 47.42 2.56 -40.39
N ARG A 52 47.52 1.47 -39.63
CA ARG A 52 48.34 0.24 -39.73
C ARG A 52 47.68 -0.86 -38.87
N CYS A 53 47.66 -2.08 -39.40
CA CYS A 53 47.36 -3.31 -38.66
C CYS A 53 48.51 -3.68 -37.72
N VAL A 54 48.21 -4.15 -36.50
CA VAL A 54 49.10 -5.03 -35.72
C VAL A 54 48.29 -6.08 -34.96
N ARG A 55 48.43 -7.33 -35.40
CA ARG A 55 48.46 -8.58 -34.59
C ARG A 55 49.64 -9.37 -35.16
N PRO A 56 50.45 -10.11 -34.36
CA PRO A 56 50.03 -11.35 -33.69
C PRO A 56 50.72 -11.53 -32.30
N ARG A 57 50.59 -12.59 -31.49
CA ARG A 57 50.77 -14.03 -31.77
C ARG A 57 50.48 -14.86 -30.49
N ASP A 58 50.14 -16.13 -30.71
CA ASP A 58 49.98 -17.22 -29.75
C ASP A 58 51.21 -17.51 -28.86
N GLY A 59 50.95 -18.12 -27.69
CA GLY A 59 51.96 -18.79 -26.86
C GLY A 59 51.34 -19.69 -25.80
N ARG A 60 51.51 -21.01 -25.97
CA ARG A 60 51.03 -22.09 -25.09
C ARG A 60 51.84 -22.18 -23.79
N GLY A 61 51.14 -22.54 -22.70
CA GLY A 61 51.49 -23.51 -21.65
C GLY A 61 52.82 -23.41 -20.88
N PHE A 62 52.75 -23.49 -19.54
CA PHE A 62 53.32 -24.60 -18.75
C PHE A 62 52.90 -24.53 -17.27
N LEU A 63 52.92 -25.73 -16.68
CA LEU A 63 52.47 -26.17 -15.36
C LEU A 63 53.30 -25.66 -14.15
N ARG A 64 52.64 -25.68 -12.97
CA ARG A 64 53.08 -26.05 -11.58
C ARG A 64 52.46 -25.05 -10.59
N GLY A 65 51.73 -25.38 -9.53
CA GLY A 65 51.55 -26.63 -8.78
C GLY A 65 52.06 -26.47 -7.35
N HIS A 66 51.21 -26.11 -6.38
CA HIS A 66 51.37 -26.34 -4.91
C HIS A 66 49.99 -26.14 -4.25
N ARG A 67 49.18 -27.17 -3.98
CA ARG A 67 49.13 -28.12 -2.83
C ARG A 67 48.91 -27.52 -1.43
N ARG A 68 47.73 -27.87 -0.89
CA ARG A 68 47.35 -28.23 0.50
C ARG A 68 47.24 -27.04 1.50
N ARG A 69 46.22 -26.94 2.36
CA ARG A 69 45.60 -27.98 3.22
C ARG A 69 44.10 -27.72 3.48
N GLN A 70 43.30 -28.78 3.36
CA GLN A 70 42.00 -28.94 4.01
C GLN A 70 42.19 -29.47 5.44
N PHE A 71 41.39 -29.01 6.39
CA PHE A 71 41.10 -29.75 7.62
C PHE A 71 39.59 -29.92 7.76
N ARG A 72 39.14 -31.17 7.55
CA ARG A 72 37.88 -31.69 8.07
C ARG A 72 38.17 -32.30 9.44
N ARG A 73 37.37 -31.98 10.46
CA ARG A 73 37.06 -32.90 11.56
C ARG A 73 35.62 -32.67 12.03
N ARG A 74 34.78 -33.70 11.83
CA ARG A 74 33.58 -33.99 12.62
C ARG A 74 33.98 -35.02 13.67
N VAL A 75 33.59 -34.87 14.94
CA VAL A 75 33.00 -35.93 15.81
C VAL A 75 32.23 -35.27 16.98
N ARG A 76 30.91 -35.51 16.95
CA ARG A 76 29.83 -35.75 17.95
C ARG A 76 29.98 -35.55 19.50
N PRO A 77 28.84 -35.48 20.23
CA PRO A 77 28.64 -34.77 21.49
C PRO A 77 28.69 -35.64 22.75
N GLY A 78 28.86 -35.02 23.92
CA GLY A 78 28.69 -35.64 25.24
C GLY A 78 28.06 -34.67 26.25
N GLN A 79 27.03 -35.13 26.96
CA GLN A 79 26.47 -34.60 28.21
C GLN A 79 26.58 -35.73 29.27
N PRO A 80 26.25 -35.54 30.56
CA PRO A 80 26.20 -34.32 31.39
C PRO A 80 26.96 -34.48 32.73
N GLY A 81 27.38 -33.37 33.34
CA GLY A 81 27.94 -33.34 34.71
C GLY A 81 26.90 -32.91 35.74
N THR A 82 26.60 -33.78 36.71
CA THR A 82 25.75 -33.55 37.89
C THR A 82 26.58 -33.12 39.11
N ARG A 83 25.87 -32.56 40.10
CA ARG A 83 26.14 -32.44 41.57
C ARG A 83 26.40 -31.00 42.06
N LEU A 84 25.86 -30.50 43.19
CA LEU A 84 24.95 -31.02 44.23
C LEU A 84 24.47 -29.83 45.11
N ARG A 85 23.27 -30.03 45.70
CA ARG A 85 22.79 -29.63 47.05
C ARG A 85 22.49 -28.17 47.42
N GLY A 86 21.21 -27.99 47.77
CA GLY A 86 20.70 -27.03 48.74
C GLY A 86 19.22 -27.30 49.02
N ALA A 87 18.93 -28.32 49.84
CA ALA A 87 17.59 -28.65 50.33
C ALA A 87 17.30 -27.87 51.60
N TYR A 88 16.07 -27.40 51.83
CA TYR A 88 15.36 -27.51 53.11
C TYR A 88 13.85 -27.18 53.00
N ARG A 89 13.05 -28.23 53.24
CA ARG A 89 11.74 -28.36 53.94
C ARG A 89 10.53 -27.45 53.62
N ARG A 90 9.43 -28.11 53.23
CA ARG A 90 8.01 -27.83 53.58
C ARG A 90 7.66 -28.52 54.93
N PRO A 91 6.38 -28.59 55.39
CA PRO A 91 5.30 -27.61 55.60
C PRO A 91 4.84 -27.61 57.08
N ASP A 92 3.81 -26.83 57.48
CA ASP A 92 2.64 -27.29 58.28
C ASP A 92 1.81 -26.14 58.91
N ASP A 93 0.49 -26.27 58.72
CA ASP A 93 -0.64 -26.09 59.64
C ASP A 93 -1.04 -24.76 60.33
N LEU A 94 -2.21 -24.26 59.86
CA LEU A 94 -3.45 -23.88 60.60
C LEU A 94 -3.43 -22.63 61.53
N PRO A 95 -4.58 -22.01 61.94
CA PRO A 95 -5.97 -22.51 61.90
C PRO A 95 -7.08 -21.54 61.45
N ARG A 96 -8.27 -22.14 61.27
CA ARG A 96 -9.60 -21.54 61.12
C ARG A 96 -10.07 -20.88 62.42
N HIS A 97 -10.68 -19.69 62.32
CA HIS A 97 -11.52 -19.12 63.38
C HIS A 97 -12.97 -18.93 62.94
N ARG A 98 -13.85 -19.31 63.88
CA ARG A 98 -15.31 -19.29 63.86
C ARG A 98 -15.86 -17.87 64.07
N GLY A 99 -16.86 -17.52 63.25
CA GLY A 99 -18.20 -17.11 63.69
C GLY A 99 -18.40 -15.70 64.25
N VAL A 100 -19.32 -14.94 63.61
CA VAL A 100 -20.37 -14.11 64.28
C VAL A 100 -21.57 -13.99 63.32
N ARG A 101 -22.78 -14.28 63.82
CA ARG A 101 -24.09 -13.97 63.18
C ARG A 101 -24.57 -12.57 63.61
N PRO A 102 -25.39 -11.90 62.79
CA PRO A 102 -26.56 -11.18 63.32
C PRO A 102 -27.83 -11.56 62.54
N SER A 103 -28.83 -12.21 63.17
CA SER A 103 -30.04 -11.60 63.77
C SER A 103 -30.89 -10.74 62.82
N ARG A 104 -32.04 -11.32 62.41
CA ARG A 104 -33.20 -10.58 61.88
C ARG A 104 -33.82 -9.71 62.98
N PRO A 105 -34.38 -8.54 62.62
CA PRO A 105 -35.56 -8.03 63.29
C PRO A 105 -36.78 -7.96 62.36
N ARG A 106 -37.93 -8.02 63.02
CA ARG A 106 -39.29 -7.96 62.49
C ARG A 106 -39.66 -6.55 62.02
N ARG A 107 -40.71 -6.53 61.19
CA ARG A 107 -41.54 -5.39 60.78
C ARG A 107 -41.73 -4.32 61.86
N ALA A 108 -41.57 -3.06 61.46
CA ALA A 108 -42.35 -1.94 61.96
C ALA A 108 -42.70 -1.03 60.76
N SER A 109 -43.98 -0.75 60.64
CA SER A 109 -44.61 0.19 59.70
C SER A 109 -44.51 1.62 60.24
N ALA A 110 -44.07 2.57 59.41
CA ALA A 110 -44.46 3.97 59.52
C ALA A 110 -44.22 4.68 58.18
N ALA A 111 -45.22 5.43 57.74
CA ALA A 111 -45.27 6.18 56.51
C ALA A 111 -44.42 7.45 56.58
N VAL A 112 -43.54 7.70 55.59
CA VAL A 112 -43.05 9.04 55.24
C VAL A 112 -42.63 9.06 53.76
N GLY A 113 -43.18 10.01 53.01
CA GLY A 113 -42.49 10.68 51.89
C GLY A 113 -42.33 9.93 50.56
N ARG A 114 -43.13 10.31 49.55
CA ARG A 114 -42.76 10.10 48.15
C ARG A 114 -41.43 10.83 47.87
N SER A 115 -40.36 10.07 47.70
CA SER A 115 -39.12 10.54 47.07
C SER A 115 -39.22 10.29 45.56
N PRO A 116 -38.72 11.19 44.68
CA PRO A 116 -38.74 10.95 43.25
C PRO A 116 -37.86 9.73 42.94
N ARG A 117 -38.38 8.86 42.07
CA ARG A 117 -37.67 7.68 41.57
C ARG A 117 -36.28 8.10 41.08
N SER A 118 -35.24 7.59 41.71
CA SER A 118 -33.93 7.48 41.07
C SER A 118 -34.13 6.66 39.80
N PRO A 119 -33.68 7.11 38.63
CA PRO A 119 -33.63 6.24 37.47
C PRO A 119 -32.71 5.07 37.82
N SER A 120 -33.14 3.87 37.44
CA SER A 120 -32.28 2.70 37.34
C SER A 120 -30.98 3.08 36.65
N LEU A 121 -29.85 2.64 37.21
CA LEU A 121 -28.58 2.48 36.50
C LEU A 121 -28.82 1.43 35.40
N GLU A 122 -29.52 1.82 34.34
CA GLU A 122 -29.28 1.26 33.04
C GLU A 122 -27.89 1.73 32.68
N HIS A 123 -26.96 0.79 32.54
CA HIS A 123 -25.74 1.08 31.81
C HIS A 123 -26.20 1.51 30.43
N ASP A 124 -26.19 2.82 30.18
CA ASP A 124 -26.12 3.33 28.83
C ASP A 124 -24.97 2.56 28.18
N ILE A 125 -25.29 1.69 27.22
CA ILE A 125 -24.32 1.16 26.30
C ILE A 125 -23.80 2.41 25.62
N ALA A 126 -22.65 2.89 26.10
CA ALA A 126 -21.94 3.99 25.50
C ALA A 126 -21.82 3.66 24.03
N ASP A 127 -22.48 4.47 23.20
CA ASP A 127 -22.21 4.55 21.77
C ASP A 127 -20.69 4.68 21.64
N PRO A 128 -19.96 3.66 21.14
CA PRO A 128 -18.50 3.68 21.17
C PRO A 128 -17.91 4.77 20.25
N VAL A 129 -18.76 5.47 19.50
CA VAL A 129 -18.44 6.63 18.67
C VAL A 129 -19.52 7.68 18.94
N GLY A 130 -19.16 8.83 19.50
CA GLY A 130 -20.13 9.85 19.89
C GLY A 130 -20.84 10.41 18.66
N THR A 131 -22.11 10.09 18.46
CA THR A 131 -22.93 10.60 17.35
C THR A 131 -23.34 12.08 17.50
N GLY A 132 -22.39 12.98 17.80
CA GLY A 132 -22.44 14.37 17.37
C GLY A 132 -22.00 14.49 15.90
N PRO A 133 -22.09 15.65 15.24
CA PRO A 133 -21.51 15.85 13.92
C PRO A 133 -19.98 15.82 14.06
N GLU A 134 -19.43 14.62 14.14
CA GLU A 134 -18.03 14.36 14.42
C GLU A 134 -17.19 14.84 13.24
N ARG A 135 -16.37 15.84 13.54
CA ARG A 135 -15.54 16.51 12.55
C ARG A 135 -14.54 15.52 11.96
N THR A 136 -14.79 15.09 10.73
CA THR A 136 -13.91 14.19 9.98
C THR A 136 -12.94 15.01 9.14
N VAL A 137 -11.65 14.68 9.20
CA VAL A 137 -10.61 15.25 8.34
C VAL A 137 -10.17 14.22 7.31
N ILE A 138 -10.12 14.59 6.03
CA ILE A 138 -9.71 13.70 4.94
C ILE A 138 -8.46 14.29 4.29
N THR A 139 -7.30 13.67 4.47
CA THR A 139 -6.08 14.14 3.80
C THR A 139 -5.93 13.49 2.43
N GLY A 140 -5.30 14.18 1.47
CA GLY A 140 -5.15 13.63 0.12
C GLY A 140 -6.46 13.66 -0.66
N ALA A 141 -7.37 14.58 -0.33
CA ALA A 141 -8.70 14.72 -0.93
C ALA A 141 -8.68 14.95 -2.45
N GLY A 142 -7.54 15.38 -3.01
CA GLY A 142 -7.36 15.52 -4.45
C GLY A 142 -7.10 14.21 -5.20
N GLY A 143 -6.71 13.15 -4.49
CA GLY A 143 -6.39 11.83 -5.04
C GLY A 143 -7.63 10.96 -5.28
N GLN A 144 -7.44 9.80 -5.89
CA GLN A 144 -8.54 8.90 -6.28
C GLN A 144 -9.39 8.44 -5.10
N LEU A 145 -8.75 7.94 -4.04
CA LEU A 145 -9.44 7.49 -2.83
C LEU A 145 -9.94 8.69 -2.02
N GLY A 146 -9.15 9.74 -1.88
CA GLY A 146 -9.55 10.95 -1.17
C GLY A 146 -10.84 11.56 -1.72
N ARG A 147 -11.02 11.62 -3.05
CA ARG A 147 -12.28 12.07 -3.67
C ARG A 147 -13.44 11.14 -3.35
N ALA A 148 -13.25 9.82 -3.46
CA ALA A 148 -14.28 8.85 -3.10
C ALA A 148 -14.68 8.97 -1.62
N LEU A 149 -13.73 9.25 -0.72
CA LEU A 149 -14.00 9.48 0.69
C LEU A 149 -14.73 10.81 0.94
N VAL A 150 -14.43 11.87 0.20
CA VAL A 150 -15.19 13.13 0.31
C VAL A 150 -16.64 12.92 -0.15
N GLU A 151 -16.87 12.13 -1.19
CA GLU A 151 -18.23 11.76 -1.63
C GLU A 151 -18.94 10.90 -0.57
N GLU A 152 -18.24 9.92 -0.01
CA GLU A 152 -18.81 9.02 0.99
C GLU A 152 -19.04 9.71 2.32
N PHE A 153 -18.18 10.66 2.75
CA PHE A 153 -18.25 11.39 4.02
C PHE A 153 -18.51 12.88 3.77
N PRO A 154 -19.74 13.28 3.36
CA PRO A 154 -20.04 14.65 2.92
C PRO A 154 -19.93 15.71 4.01
N ALA A 155 -19.96 15.32 5.29
CA ALA A 155 -19.73 16.21 6.43
C ALA A 155 -18.23 16.39 6.75
N GLY A 156 -17.35 15.63 6.10
CA GLY A 156 -15.91 15.69 6.30
C GLY A 156 -15.25 16.87 5.57
N VAL A 157 -14.12 17.34 6.11
CA VAL A 157 -13.31 18.40 5.51
C VAL A 157 -12.14 17.77 4.77
N GLY A 158 -12.15 17.90 3.44
CA GLY A 158 -11.08 17.41 2.58
C GLY A 158 -9.93 18.39 2.43
N PHE A 159 -8.70 17.90 2.62
CA PHE A 159 -7.45 18.61 2.39
C PHE A 159 -6.73 17.99 1.19
N THR A 160 -6.55 18.76 0.12
CA THR A 160 -5.63 18.42 -0.96
C THR A 160 -4.18 18.67 -0.53
N HIS A 161 -3.21 18.25 -1.34
CA HIS A 161 -1.80 18.56 -1.08
C HIS A 161 -1.52 20.08 -1.04
N ALA A 162 -2.30 20.88 -1.78
CA ALA A 162 -2.17 22.34 -1.75
C ALA A 162 -2.70 22.95 -0.43
N ASP A 163 -3.70 22.32 0.19
CA ASP A 163 -4.27 22.76 1.47
C ASP A 163 -3.43 22.28 2.66
N TRP A 164 -2.90 21.06 2.56
CA TRP A 164 -2.01 20.46 3.55
C TRP A 164 -1.05 19.46 2.90
N ASP A 165 0.21 19.88 2.78
CA ASP A 165 1.32 18.96 2.58
C ASP A 165 1.61 18.25 3.91
N VAL A 166 1.26 16.98 3.98
CA VAL A 166 1.36 16.15 5.18
C VAL A 166 2.80 15.98 5.67
N THR A 167 3.82 16.30 4.86
CA THR A 167 5.21 16.34 5.34
C THR A 167 5.48 17.47 6.34
N PHE A 168 4.53 18.39 6.51
CA PHE A 168 4.55 19.45 7.52
C PHE A 168 3.45 19.24 8.58
N PRO A 169 3.61 19.86 9.77
CA PRO A 169 2.61 19.77 10.83
C PRO A 169 1.21 20.19 10.39
N PRO A 170 0.14 19.67 11.03
CA PRO A 170 -1.23 19.94 10.63
C PRO A 170 -1.59 21.43 10.68
N PRO A 171 -2.33 21.96 9.69
CA PRO A 171 -2.80 23.34 9.73
C PRO A 171 -3.82 23.55 10.85
N ALA A 172 -3.99 24.80 11.29
CA ALA A 172 -4.98 25.16 12.32
C ALA A 172 -6.41 24.74 11.93
N SER A 173 -6.72 24.76 10.63
CA SER A 173 -8.00 24.31 10.08
C SER A 173 -8.19 22.79 10.13
N ALA A 174 -7.22 21.98 10.53
CA ALA A 174 -7.38 20.54 10.71
C ALA A 174 -7.55 20.11 12.19
N GLN A 175 -7.47 21.05 13.15
CA GLN A 175 -7.39 20.76 14.59
C GLN A 175 -8.69 20.22 15.20
N SER A 176 -8.58 19.34 16.19
CA SER A 176 -9.70 18.71 16.90
C SER A 176 -10.68 17.92 16.00
N PRO A 177 -10.23 17.03 15.10
CA PRO A 177 -11.12 16.07 14.47
C PRO A 177 -11.50 14.97 15.47
N ALA A 178 -12.63 14.32 15.22
CA ALA A 178 -12.96 13.04 15.87
C ALA A 178 -12.43 11.84 15.07
N LEU A 179 -12.34 12.01 13.74
CA LEU A 179 -11.87 10.99 12.80
C LEU A 179 -10.94 11.61 11.76
N VAL A 180 -9.86 10.90 11.44
CA VAL A 180 -8.96 11.24 10.34
C VAL A 180 -8.95 10.09 9.33
N LEU A 181 -9.29 10.39 8.08
CA LEU A 181 -9.17 9.47 6.94
C LEU A 181 -7.91 9.86 6.16
N HIS A 182 -6.79 9.19 6.44
CA HIS A 182 -5.48 9.56 5.91
C HIS A 182 -5.19 8.90 4.56
N ALA A 183 -5.74 9.48 3.49
CA ALA A 183 -5.53 9.00 2.11
C ALA A 183 -4.35 9.69 1.39
N ALA A 184 -3.58 10.55 2.06
CA ALA A 184 -2.37 11.13 1.50
C ALA A 184 -1.23 10.10 1.54
N ALA A 185 -0.58 9.87 0.40
CA ALA A 185 0.53 8.93 0.31
C ALA A 185 1.43 9.26 -0.89
N TRP A 186 2.70 8.88 -0.81
CA TRP A 186 3.54 8.73 -1.97
C TRP A 186 3.23 7.39 -2.63
N THR A 187 2.61 7.43 -3.81
CA THR A 187 2.14 6.23 -4.53
C THR A 187 2.95 5.89 -5.78
N ASP A 188 3.92 6.74 -6.18
CA ASP A 188 4.84 6.40 -7.26
C ASP A 188 5.88 5.38 -6.75
N VAL A 189 5.62 4.11 -7.03
CA VAL A 189 6.41 2.98 -6.56
C VAL A 189 7.85 3.02 -7.10
N ASP A 190 8.03 3.37 -8.38
CA ASP A 190 9.37 3.44 -8.96
C ASP A 190 10.08 4.71 -8.49
N GLY A 191 9.37 5.84 -8.37
CA GLY A 191 9.90 7.08 -7.79
C GLY A 191 10.36 6.91 -6.33
N ALA A 192 9.71 6.03 -5.56
CA ALA A 192 10.12 5.73 -4.20
C ALA A 192 11.48 5.00 -4.12
N GLU A 193 11.92 4.28 -5.16
CA GLU A 193 13.27 3.71 -5.20
C GLU A 193 14.33 4.79 -5.49
N VAL A 194 13.95 5.82 -6.26
CA VAL A 194 14.83 6.95 -6.59
C VAL A 194 14.97 7.90 -5.40
N ASP A 195 13.86 8.21 -4.71
CA ASP A 195 13.84 9.02 -3.50
C ASP A 195 13.13 8.30 -2.33
N PRO A 196 13.81 7.34 -1.68
CA PRO A 196 13.26 6.65 -0.51
C PRO A 196 13.01 7.58 0.67
N GLN A 197 13.75 8.69 0.78
CA GLN A 197 13.60 9.64 1.87
C GLN A 197 12.35 10.50 1.69
N GLY A 198 12.09 10.98 0.47
CA GLY A 198 10.84 11.66 0.13
C GLY A 198 9.63 10.77 0.33
N ALA A 199 9.70 9.51 -0.13
CA ALA A 199 8.65 8.52 0.12
C ALA A 199 8.42 8.29 1.62
N ALA A 200 9.49 8.19 2.43
CA ALA A 200 9.38 8.06 3.88
C ALA A 200 8.83 9.32 4.57
N ALA A 201 9.21 10.52 4.11
CA ALA A 201 8.71 11.78 4.65
C ALA A 201 7.19 11.87 4.49
N VAL A 202 6.65 11.44 3.36
CA VAL A 202 5.20 11.40 3.13
C VAL A 202 4.55 10.23 3.87
N ASN A 203 4.97 8.99 3.59
CA ASN A 203 4.26 7.79 4.06
C ASN A 203 4.44 7.53 5.57
N VAL A 204 5.54 7.95 6.17
CA VAL A 204 5.81 7.78 7.61
C VAL A 204 5.64 9.10 8.35
N GLY A 205 6.30 10.16 7.89
CA GLY A 205 6.22 11.49 8.50
C GLY A 205 4.80 12.07 8.42
N GLY A 206 4.17 11.99 7.25
CA GLY A 206 2.79 12.42 7.07
C GLY A 206 1.79 11.66 7.92
N THR A 207 1.98 10.34 8.06
CA THR A 207 1.15 9.53 8.95
C THR A 207 1.32 9.93 10.41
N ARG A 208 2.55 10.24 10.85
CA ARG A 208 2.79 10.75 12.20
C ARG A 208 2.06 12.07 12.44
N HIS A 209 2.16 13.04 11.52
CA HIS A 209 1.44 14.31 11.66
C HIS A 209 -0.08 14.12 11.66
N ALA A 210 -0.62 13.17 10.89
CA ALA A 210 -2.04 12.83 10.94
C ALA A 210 -2.44 12.22 12.31
N ALA A 211 -1.61 11.34 12.87
CA ALA A 211 -1.83 10.75 14.20
C ALA A 211 -1.71 11.79 15.34
N GLU A 212 -0.86 12.80 15.19
CA GLU A 212 -0.69 13.91 16.16
C GLU A 212 -1.96 14.75 16.35
N LEU A 213 -2.95 14.64 15.45
CA LEU A 213 -4.27 15.26 15.64
C LEU A 213 -5.06 14.64 16.82
N GLY A 214 -4.63 13.49 17.35
CA GLY A 214 -5.21 12.86 18.55
C GLY A 214 -6.59 12.25 18.34
N ALA A 215 -6.98 12.01 17.09
CA ALA A 215 -8.26 11.42 16.69
C ALA A 215 -8.10 9.94 16.30
N SER A 216 -9.21 9.21 16.20
CA SER A 216 -9.17 7.89 15.56
C SER A 216 -8.75 8.03 14.10
N LEU A 217 -7.89 7.12 13.64
CA LEU A 217 -7.21 7.25 12.34
C LEU A 217 -7.51 6.04 11.44
N VAL A 218 -7.97 6.28 10.22
CA VAL A 218 -7.92 5.29 9.15
C VAL A 218 -6.66 5.56 8.32
N TYR A 219 -5.75 4.59 8.32
CA TYR A 219 -4.55 4.61 7.49
C TYR A 219 -4.70 3.63 6.34
N TYR A 220 -4.62 4.12 5.10
CA TYR A 220 -4.67 3.27 3.92
C TYR A 220 -3.27 2.77 3.55
N SER A 221 -3.04 1.49 3.75
CA SER A 221 -1.82 0.76 3.41
C SER A 221 -2.00 -0.01 2.08
N THR A 222 -1.12 -0.98 1.82
CA THR A 222 -0.97 -1.64 0.52
C THR A 222 -0.63 -3.11 0.68
N ASP A 223 -0.99 -3.91 -0.32
CA ASP A 223 -0.48 -5.26 -0.56
C ASP A 223 1.04 -5.34 -0.77
N TYR A 224 1.72 -4.24 -1.11
CA TYR A 224 3.17 -4.19 -1.31
C TYR A 224 3.97 -4.34 0.00
N VAL A 225 3.28 -4.46 1.13
CA VAL A 225 3.88 -4.89 2.40
C VAL A 225 4.28 -6.36 2.38
N PHE A 226 3.82 -7.15 1.41
CA PHE A 226 4.16 -8.56 1.23
C PHE A 226 5.18 -8.80 0.11
N ASP A 227 5.83 -9.98 0.13
CA ASP A 227 6.85 -10.35 -0.85
C ASP A 227 6.31 -11.05 -2.11
N GLY A 228 5.05 -11.46 -2.08
CA GLY A 228 4.38 -12.18 -3.15
C GLY A 228 4.91 -13.57 -3.46
N ARG A 229 5.47 -14.25 -2.46
CA ARG A 229 5.91 -15.65 -2.58
C ARG A 229 4.82 -16.67 -2.30
N LYS A 230 3.69 -16.25 -1.70
CA LYS A 230 2.56 -17.17 -1.48
C LYS A 230 1.88 -17.51 -2.82
N SER A 231 1.28 -18.70 -2.86
CA SER A 231 0.41 -19.16 -3.95
C SER A 231 -1.07 -19.13 -3.57
N GLU A 232 -1.39 -18.56 -2.41
CA GLU A 232 -2.73 -18.41 -1.84
C GLU A 232 -2.85 -17.00 -1.25
N PRO A 233 -4.07 -16.46 -1.07
CA PRO A 233 -4.25 -15.09 -0.61
C PRO A 233 -3.51 -14.77 0.70
N TYR A 234 -3.05 -13.53 0.79
CA TYR A 234 -2.49 -12.99 2.04
C TYR A 234 -3.60 -12.60 3.00
N LEU A 235 -3.45 -13.01 4.25
CA LEU A 235 -4.33 -12.73 5.39
C LEU A 235 -3.67 -11.69 6.31
N GLU A 236 -4.45 -11.07 7.19
CA GLU A 236 -3.94 -10.05 8.12
C GLU A 236 -2.85 -10.57 9.05
N SER A 237 -2.91 -11.86 9.42
CA SER A 237 -1.91 -12.56 10.25
C SER A 237 -0.61 -12.91 9.52
N ASP A 238 -0.56 -12.83 8.19
CA ASP A 238 0.67 -13.10 7.45
C ASP A 238 1.74 -12.03 7.75
N PRO A 239 3.01 -12.42 7.98
CA PRO A 239 4.07 -11.47 8.28
C PRO A 239 4.43 -10.62 7.06
N PRO A 240 4.47 -9.28 7.18
CA PRO A 240 4.95 -8.40 6.12
C PRO A 240 6.43 -8.65 5.78
N ASN A 241 6.76 -8.58 4.48
CA ASN A 241 8.13 -8.69 3.95
C ASN A 241 8.24 -7.86 2.65
N PRO A 242 8.21 -6.52 2.71
CA PRO A 242 8.13 -5.67 1.52
C PRO A 242 9.40 -5.74 0.65
N LEU A 243 9.21 -5.87 -0.67
CA LEU A 243 10.32 -5.88 -1.64
C LEU A 243 10.85 -4.48 -1.98
N SER A 244 9.96 -3.48 -2.04
CA SER A 244 10.25 -2.14 -2.55
C SER A 244 10.34 -1.08 -1.44
N ALA A 245 10.97 0.07 -1.76
CA ALA A 245 11.00 1.25 -0.89
C ALA A 245 9.59 1.75 -0.57
N TYR A 246 8.69 1.74 -1.55
CA TYR A 246 7.27 2.04 -1.34
C TYR A 246 6.65 1.10 -0.30
N GLY A 247 6.77 -0.22 -0.47
CA GLY A 247 6.23 -1.19 0.48
C GLY A 247 6.80 -1.02 1.89
N ARG A 248 8.11 -0.79 2.01
CA ARG A 248 8.79 -0.52 3.29
C ARG A 248 8.25 0.75 3.97
N THR A 249 8.14 1.85 3.24
CA THR A 249 7.66 3.12 3.81
C THR A 249 6.18 3.06 4.17
N LYS A 250 5.34 2.35 3.41
CA LYS A 250 3.94 2.13 3.76
C LYS A 250 3.78 1.27 5.02
N LEU A 251 4.59 0.21 5.16
CA LEU A 251 4.63 -0.63 6.37
C LEU A 251 5.08 0.17 7.61
N TYR A 252 6.08 1.04 7.47
CA TYR A 252 6.48 1.94 8.56
C TYR A 252 5.41 2.98 8.87
N GLY A 253 4.63 3.40 7.88
CA GLY A 253 3.43 4.22 8.09
C GLY A 253 2.37 3.49 8.92
N GLU A 254 2.18 2.17 8.75
CA GLU A 254 1.26 1.40 9.61
C GLU A 254 1.65 1.53 11.09
N ALA A 255 2.94 1.42 11.39
CA ALA A 255 3.44 1.60 12.76
C ALA A 255 3.29 3.05 13.26
N ALA A 256 3.42 4.04 12.37
CA ALA A 256 3.30 5.46 12.72
C ALA A 256 1.85 5.90 13.01
N ALA A 257 0.85 5.14 12.56
CA ALA A 257 -0.57 5.45 12.76
C ALA A 257 -1.03 5.28 14.22
N GLY A 258 -0.29 4.52 15.04
CA GLY A 258 -0.60 4.31 16.46
C GLY A 258 -1.71 3.29 16.72
N GLU A 259 -2.03 3.04 17.99
CA GLU A 259 -2.91 1.95 18.43
C GLU A 259 -4.40 2.23 18.17
N GLN A 260 -4.82 3.49 18.14
CA GLN A 260 -6.20 3.89 17.87
C GLN A 260 -6.45 4.09 16.36
N SER A 261 -6.06 3.08 15.56
CA SER A 261 -6.13 3.17 14.12
C SER A 261 -6.71 1.91 13.45
N TRP A 262 -7.39 2.15 12.33
CA TRP A 262 -7.72 1.11 11.35
C TRP A 262 -6.69 1.16 10.23
N ILE A 263 -5.86 0.13 10.14
CA ILE A 263 -4.90 -0.05 9.05
C ILE A 263 -5.59 -0.82 7.94
N VAL A 264 -5.95 -0.14 6.86
CA VAL A 264 -6.65 -0.73 5.72
C VAL A 264 -5.64 -1.07 4.62
N ARG A 265 -5.27 -2.34 4.50
CA ARG A 265 -4.48 -2.82 3.36
C ARG A 265 -5.42 -3.12 2.20
N SER A 266 -5.14 -2.51 1.05
CA SER A 266 -5.87 -2.71 -0.19
C SER A 266 -4.89 -2.91 -1.34
N SER A 267 -5.39 -3.21 -2.54
CA SER A 267 -4.56 -3.49 -3.70
C SER A 267 -5.20 -3.01 -5.01
N GLY A 268 -4.36 -2.75 -6.01
CA GLY A 268 -4.79 -2.41 -7.37
C GLY A 268 -5.84 -1.30 -7.46
N LEU A 269 -5.72 -0.23 -6.65
CA LEU A 269 -6.76 0.80 -6.54
C LEU A 269 -7.01 1.53 -7.87
N PHE A 270 -8.27 1.63 -8.27
CA PHE A 270 -8.69 2.39 -9.46
C PHE A 270 -10.00 3.15 -9.22
N GLY A 271 -10.25 4.19 -10.03
CA GLY A 271 -11.47 4.99 -9.97
C GLY A 271 -11.62 5.99 -11.14
N PRO A 272 -12.70 6.78 -11.17
CA PRO A 272 -12.97 7.72 -12.25
C PRO A 272 -12.01 8.92 -12.26
N THR A 273 -11.31 9.15 -11.16
CA THR A 273 -10.44 10.32 -10.95
C THR A 273 -8.99 9.90 -10.73
N GLY A 274 -8.10 10.90 -10.77
CA GLY A 274 -6.66 10.66 -10.67
C GLY A 274 -6.11 9.95 -11.90
N LYS A 275 -4.84 9.59 -11.82
CA LYS A 275 -4.17 8.79 -12.84
C LYS A 275 -4.08 7.35 -12.29
N ASN A 276 -4.57 6.37 -13.04
CA ASN A 276 -4.63 4.97 -12.64
C ASN A 276 -4.66 4.04 -13.85
N PHE A 277 -4.50 2.73 -13.61
CA PHE A 277 -4.38 1.72 -14.67
C PHE A 277 -5.53 1.74 -15.68
N VAL A 278 -6.79 1.82 -15.22
CA VAL A 278 -7.98 1.84 -16.10
C VAL A 278 -7.91 3.02 -17.06
N ARG A 279 -7.68 4.22 -16.52
CA ARG A 279 -7.58 5.45 -17.33
C ARG A 279 -6.40 5.40 -18.29
N THR A 280 -5.26 4.85 -17.88
CA THR A 280 -4.09 4.66 -18.74
C THR A 280 -4.42 3.72 -19.91
N MET A 281 -5.02 2.55 -19.65
CA MET A 281 -5.42 1.61 -20.71
C MET A 281 -6.39 2.25 -21.71
N LEU A 282 -7.42 2.94 -21.23
CA LEU A 282 -8.38 3.64 -22.10
C LEU A 282 -7.72 4.74 -22.95
N SER A 283 -6.73 5.46 -22.40
CA SER A 283 -6.00 6.48 -23.15
C SER A 283 -5.20 5.86 -24.29
N LEU A 284 -4.46 4.79 -24.01
CA LEU A 284 -3.58 4.16 -24.98
C LEU A 284 -4.33 3.39 -26.06
N ALA A 285 -5.50 2.83 -25.73
CA ALA A 285 -6.37 2.19 -26.70
C ALA A 285 -6.86 3.13 -27.80
N ARG A 286 -6.80 4.45 -27.59
CA ARG A 286 -7.08 5.46 -28.63
C ARG A 286 -5.95 5.60 -29.64
N GLU A 287 -4.74 5.20 -29.27
CA GLU A 287 -3.52 5.42 -30.06
C GLU A 287 -2.94 4.13 -30.62
N ARG A 288 -3.29 2.96 -30.05
CA ARG A 288 -2.64 1.68 -30.34
C ARG A 288 -3.66 0.56 -30.47
N ASP A 289 -3.45 -0.28 -31.50
CA ASP A 289 -4.23 -1.50 -31.72
C ASP A 289 -3.76 -2.68 -30.84
N GLU A 290 -2.55 -2.60 -30.28
CA GLU A 290 -1.98 -3.62 -29.40
C GLU A 290 -1.15 -2.97 -28.28
N ILE A 291 -1.33 -3.46 -27.05
CA ILE A 291 -0.70 -2.92 -25.84
C ILE A 291 -0.07 -4.08 -25.05
N ALA A 292 1.20 -3.93 -24.67
CA ALA A 292 1.94 -4.99 -23.97
C ALA A 292 1.77 -4.88 -22.45
N VAL A 293 1.17 -5.87 -21.79
CA VAL A 293 0.80 -5.79 -20.36
C VAL A 293 1.32 -7.02 -19.60
N VAL A 294 1.80 -6.81 -18.37
CA VAL A 294 2.37 -7.84 -17.50
C VAL A 294 1.34 -8.90 -17.11
N ASP A 295 1.69 -10.18 -17.24
CA ASP A 295 0.82 -11.32 -16.95
C ASP A 295 1.34 -12.26 -15.85
N ASP A 296 2.48 -11.94 -15.23
CA ASP A 296 3.07 -12.70 -14.12
C ASP A 296 2.95 -11.99 -12.75
N GLN A 297 2.10 -10.96 -12.67
CA GLN A 297 1.76 -10.24 -11.45
C GLN A 297 0.25 -10.28 -11.23
N ARG A 298 -0.20 -10.95 -10.17
CA ARG A 298 -1.61 -11.17 -9.82
C ARG A 298 -1.99 -10.42 -8.56
N THR A 299 -3.09 -9.66 -8.61
CA THR A 299 -3.58 -8.82 -7.50
C THR A 299 -5.12 -8.80 -7.46
N SER A 300 -5.71 -8.03 -6.55
CA SER A 300 -7.17 -7.80 -6.48
C SER A 300 -7.50 -6.35 -6.84
N PRO A 301 -7.79 -6.03 -8.12
CA PRO A 301 -8.11 -4.67 -8.54
C PRO A 301 -9.31 -4.14 -7.73
N THR A 302 -9.13 -3.04 -7.01
CA THR A 302 -10.13 -2.56 -6.06
C THR A 302 -10.66 -1.18 -6.45
N TYR A 303 -11.97 -1.07 -6.62
CA TYR A 303 -12.61 0.20 -6.95
C TYR A 303 -12.69 1.11 -5.72
N VAL A 304 -12.19 2.34 -5.83
CA VAL A 304 -12.13 3.30 -4.71
C VAL A 304 -13.51 3.68 -4.15
N GLY A 305 -14.58 3.60 -4.95
CA GLY A 305 -15.94 3.85 -4.47
C GLY A 305 -16.40 2.75 -3.50
N HIS A 306 -16.16 1.48 -3.85
CA HIS A 306 -16.45 0.35 -2.96
C HIS A 306 -15.59 0.39 -1.70
N LEU A 307 -14.30 0.75 -1.81
CA LEU A 307 -13.42 0.90 -0.66
C LEU A 307 -13.84 2.04 0.28
N ALA A 308 -14.32 3.15 -0.26
CA ALA A 308 -14.84 4.26 0.55
C ALA A 308 -16.09 3.83 1.33
N ALA A 309 -17.06 3.19 0.68
CA ALA A 309 -18.25 2.65 1.33
C ALA A 309 -17.89 1.59 2.41
N ALA A 310 -16.97 0.68 2.09
CA ALA A 310 -16.46 -0.31 3.05
C ALA A 310 -15.73 0.34 4.24
N THR A 311 -15.07 1.49 4.03
CA THR A 311 -14.46 2.25 5.14
C THR A 311 -15.53 2.67 6.15
N ARG A 312 -16.69 3.17 5.70
CA ARG A 312 -17.77 3.58 6.60
C ARG A 312 -18.26 2.42 7.46
N GLU A 313 -18.42 1.23 6.88
CA GLU A 313 -18.80 0.02 7.61
C GLU A 313 -17.71 -0.41 8.60
N LEU A 314 -16.44 -0.29 8.21
CA LEU A 314 -15.29 -0.66 9.04
C LEU A 314 -15.20 0.13 10.35
N LEU A 315 -15.67 1.38 10.39
CA LEU A 315 -15.59 2.23 11.59
C LEU A 315 -16.35 1.65 12.79
N GLY A 316 -17.28 0.71 12.58
CA GLY A 316 -17.95 -0.03 13.64
C GLY A 316 -17.18 -1.26 14.17
N ARG A 317 -15.96 -1.51 13.67
CA ARG A 317 -15.12 -2.65 14.04
C ARG A 317 -13.96 -2.23 14.94
N PRO A 318 -13.35 -3.16 15.70
CA PRO A 318 -12.17 -2.86 16.52
C PRO A 318 -11.00 -2.30 15.69
N PHE A 319 -10.21 -1.44 16.32
CA PHE A 319 -8.93 -0.98 15.77
C PHE A 319 -8.01 -2.17 15.44
N GLY A 320 -7.15 -1.97 14.44
CA GLY A 320 -6.19 -2.98 13.99
C GLY A 320 -6.06 -3.03 12.47
N VAL A 321 -5.43 -4.09 11.99
CA VAL A 321 -5.19 -4.32 10.55
C VAL A 321 -6.38 -5.02 9.91
N TRP A 322 -6.76 -4.56 8.72
CA TRP A 322 -7.88 -5.06 7.93
C TRP A 322 -7.51 -5.12 6.46
N HIS A 323 -7.78 -6.24 5.81
CA HIS A 323 -7.67 -6.37 4.36
C HIS A 323 -9.01 -6.01 3.71
N LEU A 324 -9.04 -4.87 3.00
CA LEU A 324 -10.19 -4.47 2.20
C LEU A 324 -9.78 -4.41 0.73
N ALA A 325 -10.03 -5.50 0.01
CA ALA A 325 -9.82 -5.62 -1.42
C ALA A 325 -11.07 -6.21 -2.07
N ALA A 326 -11.29 -5.90 -3.35
CA ALA A 326 -12.40 -6.45 -4.11
C ALA A 326 -12.35 -7.98 -4.17
N ASP A 327 -13.52 -8.60 -4.29
CA ASP A 327 -13.59 -10.03 -4.56
C ASP A 327 -13.04 -10.36 -5.96
N GLY A 328 -12.56 -11.59 -6.11
CA GLY A 328 -11.79 -12.06 -7.25
C GLY A 328 -10.35 -11.56 -7.24
N ASP A 329 -9.64 -11.92 -8.31
CA ASP A 329 -8.28 -11.49 -8.59
C ASP A 329 -8.03 -11.55 -10.09
N ALA A 330 -6.99 -10.87 -10.53
CA ALA A 330 -6.59 -10.81 -11.93
C ALA A 330 -5.09 -10.49 -12.05
N THR A 331 -4.49 -10.93 -13.14
CA THR A 331 -3.24 -10.31 -13.62
C THR A 331 -3.52 -8.94 -14.21
N TRP A 332 -2.49 -8.11 -14.37
CA TRP A 332 -2.66 -6.82 -15.06
C TRP A 332 -3.14 -6.99 -16.51
N ALA A 333 -2.68 -8.04 -17.20
CA ALA A 333 -3.13 -8.36 -18.54
C ALA A 333 -4.61 -8.79 -18.58
N GLU A 334 -5.04 -9.67 -17.67
CA GLU A 334 -6.46 -10.03 -17.52
C GLU A 334 -7.33 -8.80 -17.21
N PHE A 335 -6.83 -7.87 -16.40
CA PHE A 335 -7.54 -6.63 -16.09
C PHE A 335 -7.62 -5.69 -17.30
N ALA A 336 -6.53 -5.56 -18.09
CA ALA A 336 -6.52 -4.78 -19.33
C ALA A 336 -7.49 -5.33 -20.37
N GLU A 337 -7.51 -6.66 -20.55
CA GLU A 337 -8.46 -7.35 -21.43
C GLU A 337 -9.90 -7.03 -21.02
N ALA A 338 -10.22 -7.09 -19.73
CA ALA A 338 -11.54 -6.75 -19.21
C ALA A 338 -11.90 -5.27 -19.40
N ILE A 339 -10.94 -4.35 -19.28
CA ILE A 339 -11.15 -2.92 -19.55
C ILE A 339 -11.57 -2.72 -21.01
N PHE A 340 -10.87 -3.34 -21.96
CA PHE A 340 -11.19 -3.21 -23.38
C PHE A 340 -12.51 -3.90 -23.75
N GLU A 341 -12.77 -5.07 -23.15
CA GLU A 341 -14.05 -5.79 -23.29
C GLU A 341 -15.23 -4.91 -22.85
N GLU A 342 -15.21 -4.41 -21.61
CA GLU A 342 -16.31 -3.63 -21.04
C GLU A 342 -16.46 -2.23 -21.69
N ALA A 343 -15.37 -1.69 -22.27
CA ALA A 343 -15.39 -0.45 -23.04
C ALA A 343 -15.70 -0.64 -24.54
N ALA A 344 -15.94 -1.88 -24.99
CA ALA A 344 -16.15 -2.24 -26.40
C ALA A 344 -15.03 -1.74 -27.35
N LEU A 345 -13.77 -1.84 -26.91
CA LEU A 345 -12.58 -1.44 -27.66
C LEU A 345 -11.92 -2.67 -28.31
N GLY A 346 -11.50 -2.53 -29.57
CA GLY A 346 -10.84 -3.60 -30.34
C GLY A 346 -9.34 -3.77 -30.06
N THR A 347 -8.78 -3.03 -29.10
CA THR A 347 -7.35 -3.07 -28.77
C THR A 347 -6.98 -4.42 -28.16
N ARG A 348 -5.88 -5.02 -28.65
CA ARG A 348 -5.39 -6.34 -28.21
C ARG A 348 -4.39 -6.19 -27.06
N VAL A 349 -4.40 -7.15 -26.13
CA VAL A 349 -3.39 -7.23 -25.06
C VAL A 349 -2.32 -8.24 -25.46
N ARG A 350 -1.06 -7.79 -25.53
CA ARG A 350 0.11 -8.66 -25.65
C ARG A 350 0.65 -8.94 -24.24
N ARG A 351 0.39 -10.13 -23.72
CA ARG A 351 0.89 -10.59 -22.41
C ARG A 351 2.42 -10.65 -22.42
N ILE A 352 3.06 -10.07 -21.40
CA ILE A 352 4.52 -10.07 -21.20
C ILE A 352 4.88 -10.46 -19.77
N SER A 353 6.10 -10.91 -19.56
CA SER A 353 6.66 -11.09 -18.21
C SER A 353 7.12 -9.75 -17.60
N SER A 354 7.25 -9.71 -16.28
CA SER A 354 7.81 -8.55 -15.57
C SER A 354 9.27 -8.30 -15.94
N ASP A 355 10.01 -9.36 -16.28
CA ASP A 355 11.41 -9.28 -16.73
C ASP A 355 11.52 -8.55 -18.08
N GLU A 356 10.59 -8.81 -19.01
CA GLU A 356 10.53 -8.10 -20.28
C GLU A 356 10.25 -6.60 -20.12
N LEU A 357 9.52 -6.21 -19.07
CA LEU A 357 9.16 -4.82 -18.84
C LEU A 357 10.31 -4.00 -18.24
N GLY A 358 11.21 -4.63 -17.46
CA GLY A 358 12.46 -4.00 -16.99
C GLY A 358 12.29 -2.84 -16.01
N ARG A 359 11.33 -2.93 -15.06
CA ARG A 359 11.07 -1.86 -14.07
C ARG A 359 12.14 -1.82 -12.97
N SER A 360 12.33 -0.62 -12.41
CA SER A 360 13.31 -0.38 -11.34
C SER A 360 12.88 -0.96 -9.99
N ALA A 361 11.61 -0.78 -9.60
CA ALA A 361 11.11 -1.33 -8.33
C ALA A 361 10.62 -2.78 -8.50
N PRO A 362 11.03 -3.71 -7.62
CA PRO A 362 10.48 -5.06 -7.62
C PRO A 362 9.02 -5.03 -7.19
N ARG A 363 8.18 -5.79 -7.90
CA ARG A 363 6.75 -5.96 -7.59
C ARG A 363 6.48 -7.39 -7.15
N PRO A 364 5.60 -7.61 -6.16
CA PRO A 364 5.19 -8.96 -5.79
C PRO A 364 4.54 -9.66 -6.99
N ALA A 365 4.93 -10.90 -7.27
CA ALA A 365 4.30 -11.70 -8.33
C ALA A 365 2.85 -12.09 -7.96
N TYR A 366 2.57 -12.22 -6.66
CA TYR A 366 1.24 -12.53 -6.15
C TYR A 366 0.92 -11.62 -4.96
N SER A 367 -0.14 -10.82 -5.00
CA SER A 367 -0.49 -9.87 -3.94
C SER A 367 -1.99 -9.81 -3.65
N VAL A 368 -2.68 -10.91 -3.93
CA VAL A 368 -4.10 -11.08 -3.62
C VAL A 368 -4.31 -11.02 -2.12
N LEU A 369 -5.22 -10.15 -1.68
CA LEU A 369 -5.58 -9.98 -0.27
C LEU A 369 -6.93 -10.62 0.00
N ARG A 370 -7.06 -11.32 1.12
CA ARG A 370 -8.34 -11.73 1.70
C ARG A 370 -8.33 -11.41 3.19
N SER A 371 -9.51 -11.16 3.74
CA SER A 371 -9.68 -10.97 5.18
C SER A 371 -10.01 -12.30 5.84
N GLU A 372 -9.31 -12.63 6.92
CA GLU A 372 -9.69 -13.72 7.84
C GLU A 372 -10.64 -13.26 8.96
N LYS A 373 -10.90 -11.95 9.02
CA LYS A 373 -11.79 -11.28 9.97
C LYS A 373 -13.15 -11.02 9.36
N ASP A 374 -14.10 -10.58 10.20
CA ASP A 374 -15.42 -10.06 9.78
C ASP A 374 -15.30 -8.65 9.17
N ALA A 375 -14.55 -8.56 8.07
CA ALA A 375 -14.35 -7.34 7.31
C ALA A 375 -15.54 -7.08 6.37
N PRO A 376 -15.87 -5.80 6.11
CA PRO A 376 -16.76 -5.42 5.02
C PRO A 376 -16.40 -6.13 3.71
N THR A 377 -17.39 -6.74 3.07
CA THR A 377 -17.19 -7.44 1.79
C THR A 377 -17.32 -6.45 0.64
N LEU A 378 -16.27 -6.33 -0.17
CA LEU A 378 -16.30 -5.51 -1.38
C LEU A 378 -16.82 -6.34 -2.57
N PRO A 379 -17.59 -5.73 -3.50
CA PRO A 379 -18.01 -6.40 -4.72
C PRO A 379 -16.84 -6.94 -5.56
N HIS A 380 -17.16 -7.84 -6.49
CA HIS A 380 -16.17 -8.39 -7.40
C HIS A 380 -15.54 -7.29 -8.27
N TRP A 381 -14.24 -7.38 -8.56
CA TRP A 381 -13.50 -6.32 -9.25
C TRP A 381 -14.10 -5.91 -10.61
N ARG A 382 -14.72 -6.85 -11.34
CA ARG A 382 -15.45 -6.57 -12.60
C ARG A 382 -16.68 -5.67 -12.40
N GLU A 383 -17.37 -5.78 -11.27
CA GLU A 383 -18.49 -4.88 -10.95
C GLU A 383 -17.97 -3.46 -10.69
N GLY A 384 -16.91 -3.34 -9.90
CA GLY A 384 -16.22 -2.08 -9.68
C GLY A 384 -15.70 -1.45 -10.99
N LEU A 385 -15.20 -2.26 -11.92
CA LEU A 385 -14.78 -1.80 -13.24
C LEU A 385 -15.95 -1.20 -14.03
N ARG A 386 -17.09 -1.89 -14.10
CA ARG A 386 -18.30 -1.39 -14.79
C ARG A 386 -18.79 -0.08 -14.20
N GLU A 387 -18.82 0.03 -12.86
CA GLU A 387 -19.19 1.27 -12.19
C GLU A 387 -18.22 2.42 -12.48
N CYS A 388 -16.92 2.13 -12.47
CA CYS A 388 -15.89 3.10 -12.84
C CYS A 388 -16.08 3.59 -14.28
N LEU A 389 -16.29 2.69 -15.24
CA LEU A 389 -16.50 3.05 -16.65
C LEU A 389 -17.77 3.87 -16.86
N LYS A 390 -18.87 3.55 -16.16
CA LYS A 390 -20.10 4.36 -16.19
C LYS A 390 -19.89 5.80 -15.72
N ARG A 391 -18.95 6.05 -14.81
CA ARG A 391 -18.59 7.41 -14.34
C ARG A 391 -17.60 8.12 -15.26
N LEU A 392 -16.97 7.41 -16.20
CA LEU A 392 -16.02 7.95 -17.17
C LEU A 392 -16.65 8.26 -18.54
N ALA A 393 -17.77 7.61 -18.87
CA ALA A 393 -18.62 7.92 -20.00
C ALA A 393 -19.38 9.24 -19.78
#